data_AF-A0A094K0Q4-F1
#
_entry.id   AF-A0A094K0Q4-F1
#
_cell.length_a   1.000
_cell.length_b   1.000
_cell.length_c   1.000
_cell.angle_alpha   90.00
_cell.angle_beta   90.00
_cell.angle_gamma   90.00
#
_symmetry.space_group_name_H-M   'P 1'
#
loop_
_entity.id
_entity.type
_entity.pdbx_description
1 polymer ?
#
loop_
_entity_poly.entity_id
_entity_poly.type
_entity_poly.pdbx_seq_one_letter_code
_entity_poly.pdbx_strand_id
1 'polypeptide(L)'
;VGDFDPATGGGFSSGHPGPELMNNQIIWLNAAQVGYAFIGMFNSPDITAMLRGLDGTEPYWLRVIEYCTKGCLQSMLDEYLHILRESLGLIDKLDEESIKTITTAMRESMSLRTASLSVDSIDNTTLQKKGRFESFGRVHFAVRFGDEKGDDGNIVTRSDQVRNSFNSPFWPFVLATTSIGQEGLDFHQYCHAVVHWNLPSNPVDLEQREGRIHRYKNHAVRKNVAKKYAPLIRNEFKGDLWEEMFLCAEKEYGEKFDDIVPYWVLQGDSYIERHIPALPLSREIDKSILLKRSLVAYRMVFGQTRQQDIVEYLMSNFKEEDIEAISEQLKIDLTPTK
;
A
#
# COMPACT_ATOMS: atom_id res chain seq x y z
N VAL A 1 -13.54 -20.75 51.09
CA VAL A 1 -13.48 -19.29 51.33
C VAL A 1 -12.73 -18.70 50.15
N GLY A 2 -13.41 -17.86 49.38
CA GLY A 2 -12.87 -17.20 48.19
C GLY A 2 -13.52 -17.69 46.89
N ASP A 3 -14.76 -17.27 46.67
CA ASP A 3 -15.42 -17.28 45.36
C ASP A 3 -14.64 -16.39 44.39
N PHE A 4 -14.35 -16.91 43.19
CA PHE A 4 -13.87 -16.13 42.04
C PHE A 4 -15.03 -16.08 41.04
N ASP A 5 -15.64 -14.91 40.93
CA ASP A 5 -16.79 -14.61 40.09
C ASP A 5 -16.36 -14.42 38.62
N PRO A 6 -16.91 -15.17 37.64
CA PRO A 6 -16.57 -15.03 36.23
C PRO A 6 -17.57 -14.06 35.57
N ALA A 7 -17.38 -12.75 35.76
CA ALA A 7 -18.27 -11.74 35.18
C ALA A 7 -17.52 -10.50 34.66
N THR A 8 -16.64 -10.68 33.68
CA THR A 8 -16.16 -9.60 32.78
C THR A 8 -15.89 -10.11 31.37
N GLY A 9 -16.84 -10.88 30.81
CA GLY A 9 -16.84 -11.27 29.40
C GLY A 9 -17.68 -10.30 28.57
N GLY A 10 -17.10 -9.17 28.16
CA GLY A 10 -17.72 -8.26 27.20
C GLY A 10 -17.74 -8.87 25.80
N GLY A 11 -18.72 -9.72 25.53
CA GLY A 11 -18.93 -10.34 24.23
C GLY A 11 -19.49 -9.34 23.22
N PHE A 12 -18.68 -8.96 22.22
CA PHE A 12 -19.17 -8.29 21.03
C PHE A 12 -20.10 -9.24 20.26
N SER A 13 -21.39 -8.91 20.22
CA SER A 13 -22.40 -9.62 19.44
C SER A 13 -22.81 -8.77 18.23
N SER A 14 -22.85 -9.43 17.07
CA SER A 14 -23.57 -9.07 15.84
C SER A 14 -23.61 -7.60 15.42
N GLY A 15 -22.77 -7.21 14.45
CA GLY A 15 -23.08 -6.34 13.29
C GLY A 15 -23.66 -4.92 13.48
N HIS A 16 -24.04 -4.53 14.68
CA HIS A 16 -24.46 -3.19 15.06
C HIS A 16 -23.69 -2.83 16.33
N PRO A 17 -23.10 -1.62 16.43
CA PRO A 17 -22.49 -1.19 17.67
C PRO A 17 -23.58 -1.23 18.75
N GLY A 18 -23.36 -2.04 19.80
CA GLY A 18 -24.29 -2.13 20.91
C GLY A 18 -24.53 -0.75 21.54
N PRO A 19 -25.66 -0.53 22.24
CA PRO A 19 -26.01 0.76 22.85
C PRO A 19 -24.91 1.35 23.75
N GLU A 20 -24.07 0.49 24.33
CA GLU A 20 -22.94 0.87 25.18
C GLU A 20 -21.80 1.58 24.42
N LEU A 21 -21.54 1.23 23.16
CA LEU A 21 -20.56 1.91 22.30
C LEU A 21 -21.04 3.29 21.88
N MET A 22 -22.36 3.48 21.70
CA MET A 22 -22.95 4.78 21.42
C MET A 22 -22.83 5.75 22.61
N ASN A 23 -22.60 5.26 23.83
CA ASN A 23 -22.39 6.10 25.01
C ASN A 23 -20.93 6.54 25.19
N ASN A 24 -19.99 6.01 24.39
CA ASN A 24 -18.60 6.45 24.43
C ASN A 24 -18.43 7.73 23.59
N GLN A 25 -18.51 8.88 24.28
CA GLN A 25 -18.40 10.21 23.68
C GLN A 25 -17.13 10.38 22.84
N ILE A 26 -16.04 9.69 23.18
CA ILE A 26 -14.74 9.80 22.52
C ILE A 26 -14.77 9.09 21.17
N ILE A 27 -15.36 7.90 21.08
CA ILE A 27 -15.54 7.18 19.80
C ILE A 27 -16.39 8.03 18.86
N TRP A 28 -17.51 8.58 19.36
CA TRP A 28 -18.39 9.44 18.57
C TRP A 28 -17.70 10.70 18.04
N LEU A 29 -16.95 11.40 18.90
CA LEU A 29 -16.24 12.61 18.51
C LEU A 29 -15.21 12.30 17.40
N ASN A 30 -14.45 11.22 17.56
CA ASN A 30 -13.45 10.80 16.58
C ASN A 30 -14.10 10.35 15.26
N ALA A 31 -15.17 9.56 15.31
CA ALA A 31 -15.94 9.17 14.13
C ALA A 31 -16.51 10.40 13.39
N ALA A 32 -17.02 11.40 14.13
CA ALA A 32 -17.50 12.64 13.54
C ALA A 32 -16.37 13.44 12.87
N GLN A 33 -15.16 13.45 13.44
CA GLN A 33 -13.99 14.09 12.81
C GLN A 33 -13.58 13.39 11.51
N VAL A 34 -13.60 12.05 11.47
CA VAL A 34 -13.38 11.29 10.22
C VAL A 34 -14.48 11.61 9.20
N GLY A 35 -15.75 11.62 9.62
CA GLY A 35 -16.88 12.00 8.77
C GLY A 35 -16.74 13.42 8.20
N TYR A 36 -16.27 14.37 8.99
CA TYR A 36 -16.01 15.73 8.52
C TYR A 36 -14.87 15.79 7.48
N ALA A 37 -13.85 14.95 7.61
CA ALA A 37 -12.80 14.84 6.59
C ALA A 37 -13.35 14.27 5.26
N PHE A 38 -14.24 13.28 5.32
CA PHE A 38 -14.96 12.80 4.13
C PHE A 38 -15.80 13.89 3.47
N ILE A 39 -16.53 14.69 4.26
CA ILE A 39 -17.28 15.83 3.73
C ILE A 39 -16.35 16.79 3.00
N GLY A 40 -15.18 17.09 3.59
CA GLY A 40 -14.15 17.91 2.94
C GLY A 40 -13.67 17.33 1.61
N MET A 41 -13.38 16.03 1.58
CA MET A 41 -12.95 15.31 0.38
C MET A 41 -14.02 15.34 -0.72
N PHE A 42 -15.26 14.94 -0.40
CA PHE A 42 -16.37 14.92 -1.37
C PHE A 42 -16.76 16.31 -1.84
N ASN A 43 -16.61 17.35 -1.03
CA ASN A 43 -16.88 18.73 -1.46
C ASN A 43 -15.75 19.37 -2.27
N SER A 44 -14.68 18.63 -2.58
CA SER A 44 -13.68 19.11 -3.54
C SER A 44 -14.34 19.35 -4.92
N PRO A 45 -13.92 20.39 -5.67
CA PRO A 45 -14.51 20.72 -6.96
C PRO A 45 -14.49 19.54 -7.95
N ASP A 46 -13.39 18.78 -7.98
CA ASP A 46 -13.20 17.66 -8.90
C ASP A 46 -14.16 16.50 -8.60
N ILE A 47 -14.27 16.10 -7.33
CA ILE A 47 -15.17 15.01 -6.92
C ILE A 47 -16.63 15.45 -7.08
N THR A 48 -16.95 16.70 -6.75
CA THR A 48 -18.29 17.25 -6.96
C THR A 48 -18.68 17.24 -8.43
N ALA A 49 -17.77 17.66 -9.32
CA ALA A 49 -17.99 17.63 -10.76
C ALA A 49 -18.15 16.19 -11.27
N MET A 50 -17.32 15.26 -10.81
CA MET A 50 -17.38 13.84 -11.17
C MET A 50 -18.74 13.23 -10.79
N LEU A 51 -19.16 13.36 -9.53
CA LEU A 51 -20.38 12.73 -9.04
C LEU A 51 -21.64 13.37 -9.66
N ARG A 52 -21.67 14.69 -9.85
CA ARG A 52 -22.78 15.34 -10.57
C ARG A 52 -22.81 14.99 -12.05
N GLY A 53 -21.65 14.71 -12.65
CA GLY A 53 -21.54 14.27 -14.04
C GLY A 53 -22.09 12.85 -14.27
N LEU A 54 -22.07 11.99 -13.24
CA LEU A 54 -22.70 10.67 -13.30
C LEU A 54 -24.23 10.78 -13.29
N ASP A 55 -24.78 11.60 -12.40
CA ASP A 55 -26.21 11.86 -12.32
C ASP A 55 -26.53 13.16 -11.54
N GLY A 56 -27.08 14.16 -12.23
CA GLY A 56 -27.34 15.49 -11.70
C GLY A 56 -28.77 15.76 -11.21
N THR A 57 -29.65 14.76 -11.20
CA THR A 57 -31.08 14.96 -10.87
C THR A 57 -31.37 15.09 -9.38
N GLU A 58 -30.66 14.31 -8.56
CA GLU A 58 -30.86 14.22 -7.12
C GLU A 58 -29.98 15.22 -6.35
N PRO A 59 -30.34 15.55 -5.10
CA PRO A 59 -29.48 16.33 -4.23
C PRO A 59 -28.08 15.70 -4.08
N TYR A 60 -27.05 16.55 -4.08
CA TYR A 60 -25.65 16.09 -4.06
C TYR A 60 -25.31 15.15 -2.90
N TRP A 61 -25.81 15.42 -1.70
CA TRP A 61 -25.55 14.60 -0.52
C TRP A 61 -26.08 13.16 -0.68
N LEU A 62 -27.21 12.99 -1.37
CA LEU A 62 -27.79 11.66 -1.62
C LEU A 62 -26.91 10.89 -2.61
N ARG A 63 -26.40 11.56 -3.64
CA ARG A 63 -25.44 10.99 -4.60
C ARG A 63 -24.15 10.52 -3.94
N VAL A 64 -23.63 11.29 -2.98
CA VAL A 64 -22.46 10.87 -2.20
C VAL A 64 -22.76 9.58 -1.44
N ILE A 65 -23.90 9.49 -0.75
CA ILE A 65 -24.29 8.28 -0.01
C ILE A 65 -24.44 7.09 -0.95
N GLU A 66 -25.16 7.24 -2.06
CA GLU A 66 -25.34 6.18 -3.05
C GLU A 66 -24.01 5.69 -3.63
N TYR A 67 -23.09 6.62 -3.94
CA TYR A 67 -21.75 6.31 -4.42
C TYR A 67 -20.97 5.51 -3.38
N CYS A 68 -20.98 5.93 -2.11
CA CYS A 68 -20.33 5.23 -1.02
C CYS A 68 -20.91 3.82 -0.80
N THR A 69 -22.23 3.65 -0.90
CA THR A 69 -22.88 2.35 -0.77
C THR A 69 -22.53 1.43 -1.93
N LYS A 70 -22.62 1.91 -3.18
CA LYS A 70 -22.26 1.12 -4.39
C LYS A 70 -20.78 0.79 -4.44
N GLY A 71 -19.93 1.68 -3.92
CA GLY A 71 -18.48 1.52 -3.84
C GLY A 71 -17.99 0.75 -2.61
N CYS A 72 -18.90 0.21 -1.78
CA CYS A 72 -18.56 -0.55 -0.58
C CYS A 72 -17.63 0.19 0.40
N LEU A 73 -17.89 1.49 0.63
CA LEU A 73 -17.05 2.33 1.49
C LEU A 73 -16.84 1.72 2.88
N GLN A 74 -17.87 1.09 3.46
CA GLN A 74 -17.76 0.40 4.75
C GLN A 74 -16.67 -0.67 4.72
N SER A 75 -16.70 -1.57 3.73
CA SER A 75 -15.72 -2.66 3.62
C SER A 75 -14.30 -2.14 3.38
N MET A 76 -14.16 -1.05 2.62
CA MET A 76 -12.88 -0.36 2.43
C MET A 76 -12.36 0.23 3.75
N LEU A 77 -13.24 0.82 4.56
CA LEU A 77 -12.88 1.36 5.87
C LEU A 77 -12.52 0.26 6.88
N ASP A 78 -13.20 -0.87 6.85
CA ASP A 78 -12.90 -2.02 7.71
C ASP A 78 -11.48 -2.56 7.41
N GLU A 79 -11.12 -2.70 6.12
CA GLU A 79 -9.75 -3.05 5.70
C GLU A 79 -8.74 -1.99 6.11
N TYR A 80 -9.05 -0.72 5.85
CA TYR A 80 -8.12 0.36 6.16
C TYR A 80 -7.84 0.47 7.65
N LEU A 81 -8.86 0.34 8.49
CA LEU A 81 -8.71 0.37 9.95
C LEU A 81 -7.84 -0.80 10.45
N HIS A 82 -8.05 -2.02 9.92
CA HIS A 82 -7.24 -3.19 10.27
C HIS A 82 -5.76 -2.94 9.97
N ILE A 83 -5.44 -2.48 8.75
CA ILE A 83 -4.07 -2.22 8.32
C ILE A 83 -3.46 -1.03 9.06
N LEU A 84 -4.25 0.02 9.30
CA LEU A 84 -3.77 1.22 9.98
C LEU A 84 -3.41 0.92 11.44
N ARG A 85 -4.22 0.12 12.15
CA ARG A 85 -3.95 -0.30 13.53
C ARG A 85 -2.58 -0.98 13.66
N GLU A 86 -2.30 -1.90 12.75
CA GLU A 86 -1.04 -2.63 12.73
C GLU A 86 0.14 -1.75 12.33
N SER A 87 -0.02 -0.91 11.30
CA SER A 87 1.03 0.00 10.83
C SER A 87 1.45 1.06 11.86
N LEU A 88 0.55 1.43 12.77
CA LEU A 88 0.80 2.35 13.86
C LEU A 88 1.34 1.64 15.13
N GLY A 89 1.47 0.32 15.11
CA GLY A 89 1.91 -0.48 16.26
C GLY A 89 0.89 -0.55 17.40
N LEU A 90 -0.40 -0.36 17.11
CA LEU A 90 -1.48 -0.27 18.11
C LEU A 90 -2.22 -1.61 18.30
N ILE A 91 -1.47 -2.73 18.24
CA ILE A 91 -2.05 -4.08 18.26
C ILE A 91 -2.61 -4.42 19.65
N ASP A 92 -1.99 -3.92 20.72
CA ASP A 92 -2.20 -4.47 22.06
C ASP A 92 -3.43 -3.91 22.81
N LYS A 93 -3.91 -2.66 22.57
CA LYS A 93 -5.18 -2.12 23.14
C LYS A 93 -5.76 -0.94 22.32
N LEU A 94 -7.09 -0.93 22.17
CA LEU A 94 -7.89 0.23 21.69
C LEU A 94 -8.21 1.17 22.86
N ASP A 95 -7.21 1.88 23.37
CA ASP A 95 -7.42 2.96 24.33
C ASP A 95 -7.81 4.28 23.63
N GLU A 96 -8.15 5.29 24.43
CA GLU A 96 -8.56 6.61 23.92
C GLU A 96 -7.46 7.28 23.07
N GLU A 97 -6.20 7.05 23.41
CA GLU A 97 -5.06 7.57 22.67
C GLU A 97 -4.92 6.90 21.32
N SER A 98 -5.05 5.56 21.25
CA SER A 98 -5.06 4.79 20.01
C SER A 98 -6.16 5.25 19.06
N ILE A 99 -7.38 5.49 19.56
CA ILE A 99 -8.49 5.99 18.74
C ILE A 99 -8.18 7.37 18.15
N LYS A 100 -7.57 8.28 18.93
CA LYS A 100 -7.18 9.61 18.46
C LYS A 100 -6.05 9.53 17.42
N THR A 101 -5.08 8.65 17.61
CA THR A 101 -3.97 8.43 16.68
C THR A 101 -4.47 7.89 15.35
N ILE A 102 -5.32 6.86 15.37
CA ILE A 102 -5.99 6.32 14.18
C ILE A 102 -6.78 7.42 13.47
N THR A 103 -7.59 8.18 14.21
CA THR A 103 -8.41 9.27 13.66
C THR A 103 -7.55 10.33 12.98
N THR A 104 -6.44 10.71 13.60
CA THR A 104 -5.49 11.67 13.05
C THR A 104 -4.89 11.15 11.75
N ALA A 105 -4.40 9.90 11.74
CA ALA A 105 -3.81 9.29 10.56
C ALA A 105 -4.82 9.14 9.40
N MET A 106 -6.07 8.73 9.67
CA MET A 106 -7.13 8.68 8.67
C MET A 106 -7.40 10.07 8.07
N ARG A 107 -7.52 11.10 8.91
CA ARG A 107 -7.74 12.48 8.45
C ARG A 107 -6.59 13.00 7.61
N GLU A 108 -5.36 12.74 8.04
CA GLU A 108 -4.16 13.16 7.30
C GLU A 108 -4.13 12.52 5.91
N SER A 109 -4.43 11.22 5.80
CA SER A 109 -4.47 10.50 4.51
C SER A 109 -5.49 11.04 3.51
N MET A 110 -6.61 11.60 3.98
CA MET A 110 -7.63 12.21 3.14
C MET A 110 -7.35 13.69 2.81
N SER A 111 -6.39 14.31 3.50
CA SER A 111 -6.21 15.78 3.50
C SER A 111 -5.08 16.28 2.61
N LEU A 112 -4.57 15.44 1.70
CA LEU A 112 -3.45 15.80 0.83
C LEU A 112 -3.74 17.11 0.09
N ARG A 113 -2.95 18.15 0.39
CA ARG A 113 -3.15 19.48 -0.19
C ARG A 113 -2.78 19.48 -1.67
N THR A 114 -3.52 20.28 -2.43
CA THR A 114 -3.24 20.58 -3.85
C THR A 114 -1.81 21.05 -4.03
N ALA A 115 -1.10 20.54 -5.04
CA ALA A 115 0.20 21.09 -5.45
C ALA A 115 0.01 22.21 -6.47
N SER A 116 0.94 23.16 -6.51
CA SER A 116 1.13 24.01 -7.69
C SER A 116 2.29 23.45 -8.46
N LEU A 117 2.12 23.20 -9.76
CA LEU A 117 3.21 22.69 -10.59
C LEU A 117 3.80 23.86 -11.38
N SER A 118 5.12 24.04 -11.39
CA SER A 118 5.77 24.93 -12.35
C SER A 118 6.32 24.12 -13.50
N VAL A 119 6.08 24.54 -14.73
CA VAL A 119 6.64 23.90 -15.93
C VAL A 119 7.69 24.81 -16.53
N ASP A 120 8.79 24.21 -16.99
CA ASP A 120 9.83 24.91 -17.72
C ASP A 120 9.32 25.23 -19.14
N SER A 121 9.14 26.51 -19.45
CA SER A 121 8.86 26.95 -20.81
C SER A 121 10.17 27.07 -21.59
N ILE A 122 10.38 26.14 -22.53
CA ILE A 122 11.56 26.12 -23.40
C ILE A 122 11.22 26.85 -24.69
N ASP A 123 11.73 28.07 -24.83
CA ASP A 123 11.70 28.86 -26.05
C ASP A 123 13.14 29.26 -26.47
N ASN A 124 13.29 29.73 -27.71
CA ASN A 124 14.59 30.10 -28.27
C ASN A 124 15.29 31.25 -27.51
N THR A 125 14.57 32.00 -26.68
CA THR A 125 15.10 33.07 -25.83
C THR A 125 15.45 32.59 -24.40
N THR A 126 14.74 31.61 -23.85
CA THR A 126 15.06 30.94 -22.58
C THR A 126 16.23 29.96 -22.67
N LEU A 127 16.66 29.56 -23.86
CA LEU A 127 17.95 28.87 -24.02
C LEU A 127 19.17 29.74 -23.64
N GLN A 128 19.04 31.09 -23.69
CA GLN A 128 20.12 32.02 -23.36
C GLN A 128 20.00 32.65 -21.95
N LYS A 129 18.84 32.56 -21.30
CA LYS A 129 18.61 33.06 -19.94
C LYS A 129 17.92 31.97 -19.14
N LYS A 130 18.44 31.64 -17.95
CA LYS A 130 17.84 30.70 -16.97
C LYS A 130 16.31 30.69 -17.13
N GLY A 131 15.75 29.52 -17.46
CA GLY A 131 14.38 29.35 -17.93
C GLY A 131 13.34 30.13 -17.12
N ARG A 132 12.30 30.62 -17.81
CA ARG A 132 11.13 31.19 -17.15
C ARG A 132 10.26 30.04 -16.64
N PHE A 133 9.99 30.05 -15.34
CA PHE A 133 8.99 29.19 -14.72
C PHE A 133 7.61 29.74 -15.03
N GLU A 134 6.81 29.02 -15.81
CA GLU A 134 5.37 29.28 -15.88
C GLU A 134 4.67 28.42 -14.84
N SER A 135 3.86 29.07 -13.99
CA SER A 135 3.04 28.35 -13.03
C SER A 135 1.91 27.66 -13.79
N PHE A 136 2.00 26.33 -13.86
CA PHE A 136 0.91 25.48 -14.28
C PHE A 136 -0.05 25.37 -13.08
N GLY A 137 -1.35 25.40 -13.33
CA GLY A 137 -2.37 25.56 -12.28
C GLY A 137 -2.31 24.53 -11.14
N ARG A 138 -3.22 24.69 -10.17
CA ARG A 138 -3.31 23.76 -9.04
C ARG A 138 -3.64 22.35 -9.53
N VAL A 139 -2.83 21.38 -9.13
CA VAL A 139 -3.05 19.96 -9.37
C VAL A 139 -3.54 19.31 -8.07
N HIS A 140 -4.66 18.59 -8.18
CA HIS A 140 -5.34 17.98 -7.04
C HIS A 140 -4.93 16.52 -6.84
N PHE A 141 -4.64 15.81 -7.92
CA PHE A 141 -4.33 14.37 -7.91
C PHE A 141 -2.86 14.06 -8.21
N ALA A 142 -2.19 14.91 -8.98
CA ALA A 142 -0.78 14.75 -9.31
C ALA A 142 0.06 15.53 -8.30
N VAL A 143 0.77 14.83 -7.43
CA VAL A 143 1.64 15.45 -6.43
C VAL A 143 3.07 14.95 -6.62
N ARG A 144 4.02 15.88 -6.61
CA ARG A 144 5.44 15.54 -6.68
C ARG A 144 5.86 14.85 -5.39
N PHE A 145 6.50 13.68 -5.53
CA PHE A 145 7.18 13.03 -4.42
C PHE A 145 8.57 13.66 -4.24
N GLY A 146 8.69 14.57 -3.28
CA GLY A 146 9.94 15.27 -2.96
C GLY A 146 9.68 16.45 -2.04
N ASP A 147 10.74 16.95 -1.42
CA ASP A 147 10.63 18.10 -0.52
C ASP A 147 10.43 19.38 -1.34
N GLU A 148 9.37 20.12 -1.02
CA GLU A 148 9.15 21.46 -1.52
C GLU A 148 9.46 22.45 -0.39
N LYS A 149 10.19 23.53 -0.72
CA LYS A 149 10.29 24.67 0.18
C LYS A 149 8.95 25.38 0.15
N GLY A 150 8.24 25.41 1.28
CA GLY A 150 7.08 26.28 1.43
C GLY A 150 7.48 27.75 1.26
N ASP A 151 6.53 28.58 0.86
CA ASP A 151 6.72 30.04 0.70
C ASP A 151 7.18 30.70 2.03
N ASP A 152 6.80 30.09 3.17
CA ASP A 152 7.17 30.49 4.53
C ASP A 152 8.56 29.98 4.98
N GLY A 153 9.35 29.37 4.09
CA GLY A 153 10.68 28.84 4.41
C GLY A 153 10.69 27.55 5.25
N ASN A 154 9.53 27.10 5.74
CA ASN A 154 9.38 25.77 6.33
C ASN A 154 9.43 24.69 5.23
N ILE A 155 10.40 23.79 5.35
CA ILE A 155 10.40 22.52 4.62
C ILE A 155 9.32 21.66 5.28
N VAL A 156 8.12 21.66 4.71
CA VAL A 156 7.11 20.68 5.09
C VAL A 156 7.49 19.39 4.37
N THR A 157 7.71 18.31 5.11
CA THR A 157 7.95 16.94 4.61
C THR A 157 6.71 16.44 3.86
N ARG A 158 6.49 16.99 2.68
CA ARG A 158 5.41 16.64 1.75
C ARG A 158 5.53 15.19 1.32
N SER A 159 6.74 14.66 1.26
CA SER A 159 7.07 13.27 0.96
C SER A 159 6.37 12.27 1.89
N ASP A 160 6.41 12.48 3.21
CA ASP A 160 5.73 11.60 4.18
C ASP A 160 4.20 11.66 4.04
N GLN A 161 3.63 12.85 3.83
CA GLN A 161 2.18 13.00 3.61
C GLN A 161 1.73 12.30 2.32
N VAL A 162 2.50 12.44 1.24
CA VAL A 162 2.22 11.75 -0.04
C VAL A 162 2.34 10.24 0.14
N ARG A 163 3.35 9.76 0.86
CA ARG A 163 3.51 8.33 1.17
C ARG A 163 2.32 7.80 1.97
N ASN A 164 1.94 8.48 3.04
CA ASN A 164 0.84 8.06 3.91
C ASN A 164 -0.48 8.03 3.14
N SER A 165 -0.71 9.00 2.25
CA SER A 165 -1.91 9.04 1.41
C SER A 165 -1.88 7.94 0.34
N PHE A 166 -0.73 7.67 -0.30
CA PHE A 166 -0.58 6.57 -1.27
C PHE A 166 -0.73 5.17 -0.64
N ASN A 167 -0.33 5.01 0.61
CA ASN A 167 -0.56 3.81 1.42
C ASN A 167 -1.97 3.75 2.04
N SER A 168 -2.87 4.63 1.63
CA SER A 168 -4.27 4.60 2.04
C SER A 168 -5.16 4.23 0.85
N PRO A 169 -6.45 3.94 1.05
CA PRO A 169 -7.38 3.74 -0.06
C PRO A 169 -7.78 5.06 -0.75
N PHE A 170 -7.16 6.18 -0.39
CA PHE A 170 -7.42 7.51 -0.95
C PHE A 170 -6.32 7.95 -1.92
N TRP A 171 -6.53 9.10 -2.57
CA TRP A 171 -5.57 9.64 -3.54
C TRP A 171 -4.22 10.01 -2.88
N PRO A 172 -3.09 9.87 -3.59
CA PRO A 172 -2.97 9.50 -5.01
C PRO A 172 -2.95 7.99 -5.24
N PHE A 173 -3.46 7.53 -6.39
CA PHE A 173 -3.41 6.11 -6.78
C PHE A 173 -2.19 5.73 -7.64
N VAL A 174 -1.44 6.73 -8.12
CA VAL A 174 -0.21 6.53 -8.89
C VAL A 174 0.87 7.38 -8.27
N LEU A 175 1.99 6.75 -7.91
CA LEU A 175 3.17 7.41 -7.38
C LEU A 175 4.33 7.26 -8.36
N ALA A 176 4.76 8.37 -8.96
CA ALA A 176 5.98 8.43 -9.74
C ALA A 176 7.12 8.91 -8.83
N THR A 177 8.15 8.09 -8.68
CA THR A 177 9.32 8.41 -7.84
C THR A 177 10.63 8.14 -8.58
N THR A 178 11.66 8.88 -8.23
CA THR A 178 13.04 8.71 -8.72
C THR A 178 13.89 8.04 -7.65
N SER A 179 15.22 8.16 -7.74
CA SER A 179 16.15 7.65 -6.72
C SER A 179 15.93 8.22 -5.31
N ILE A 180 15.19 9.33 -5.18
CA ILE A 180 14.86 9.97 -3.90
C ILE A 180 13.93 9.09 -3.03
N GLY A 181 13.19 8.15 -3.63
CA GLY A 181 12.34 7.19 -2.90
C GLY A 181 13.00 5.85 -2.55
N GLN A 182 14.34 5.73 -2.63
CA GLN A 182 15.02 4.44 -2.66
C GLN A 182 15.30 3.79 -1.30
N GLU A 183 15.40 4.55 -0.20
CA GLU A 183 15.78 4.01 1.12
C GLU A 183 14.69 4.20 2.17
N GLY A 184 14.42 3.15 2.96
CA GLY A 184 13.57 3.21 4.16
C GLY A 184 12.05 3.38 3.96
N LEU A 185 11.54 3.47 2.74
CA LEU A 185 10.10 3.65 2.49
C LEU A 185 9.38 2.34 2.19
N ASP A 186 8.11 2.25 2.52
CA ASP A 186 7.25 1.11 2.16
C ASP A 186 5.99 1.60 1.45
N PHE A 187 5.57 0.88 0.41
CA PHE A 187 4.47 1.24 -0.49
C PHE A 187 3.46 0.10 -0.69
N HIS A 188 3.55 -0.95 0.12
CA HIS A 188 2.87 -2.23 -0.09
C HIS A 188 1.39 -2.27 0.26
N GLN A 189 0.89 -1.29 1.03
CA GLN A 189 -0.42 -1.38 1.63
C GLN A 189 -1.52 -1.40 0.57
N TYR A 190 -1.56 -0.46 -0.38
CA TYR A 190 -2.56 -0.46 -1.46
C TYR A 190 -1.97 -0.59 -2.88
N CYS A 191 -0.64 -0.62 -2.99
CA CYS A 191 0.01 -0.84 -4.28
C CYS A 191 -0.10 -2.29 -4.74
N HIS A 192 -0.51 -2.47 -6.00
CA HIS A 192 -0.62 -3.77 -6.65
C HIS A 192 0.22 -3.87 -7.93
N ALA A 193 0.84 -2.77 -8.37
CA ALA A 193 1.58 -2.71 -9.61
C ALA A 193 2.81 -1.80 -9.48
N VAL A 194 3.95 -2.26 -10.00
CA VAL A 194 5.16 -1.46 -10.15
C VAL A 194 5.51 -1.31 -11.62
N VAL A 195 5.83 -0.09 -12.04
CA VAL A 195 6.31 0.20 -13.39
C VAL A 195 7.78 0.60 -13.31
N HIS A 196 8.65 -0.22 -13.89
CA HIS A 196 10.06 0.10 -14.00
C HIS A 196 10.29 0.90 -15.28
N TRP A 197 10.29 2.23 -15.16
CA TRP A 197 10.56 3.12 -16.30
C TRP A 197 11.96 2.88 -16.89
N ASN A 198 12.95 2.70 -16.03
CA ASN A 198 14.30 2.26 -16.40
C ASN A 198 14.70 1.08 -15.50
N LEU A 199 15.14 -0.01 -16.10
CA LEU A 199 15.67 -1.14 -15.35
C LEU A 199 17.04 -0.80 -14.75
N PRO A 200 17.29 -1.17 -13.49
CA PRO A 200 18.62 -1.04 -12.90
C PRO A 200 19.59 -2.01 -13.59
N SER A 201 20.89 -1.72 -13.53
CA SER A 201 21.92 -2.63 -14.02
C SER A 201 22.15 -3.82 -13.09
N ASN A 202 21.85 -3.67 -11.80
CA ASN A 202 22.08 -4.67 -10.77
C ASN A 202 20.75 -5.35 -10.36
N PRO A 203 20.67 -6.70 -10.33
CA PRO A 203 19.49 -7.42 -9.83
C PRO A 203 19.12 -7.06 -8.38
N VAL A 204 20.10 -6.71 -7.53
CA VAL A 204 19.84 -6.33 -6.13
C VAL A 204 18.99 -5.06 -6.06
N ASP A 205 19.28 -4.07 -6.91
CA ASP A 205 18.52 -2.83 -6.94
C ASP A 205 17.10 -3.07 -7.43
N LEU A 206 16.88 -4.05 -8.33
CA LEU A 206 15.55 -4.43 -8.77
C LEU A 206 14.78 -5.07 -7.61
N GLU A 207 15.39 -6.02 -6.90
CA GLU A 207 14.77 -6.69 -5.75
C GLU A 207 14.46 -5.72 -4.60
N GLN A 208 15.36 -4.77 -4.31
CA GLN A 208 15.12 -3.73 -3.31
C GLN A 208 13.95 -2.81 -3.71
N ARG A 209 13.83 -2.45 -5.00
CA ARG A 209 12.71 -1.65 -5.51
C ARG A 209 11.38 -2.40 -5.38
N GLU A 210 11.34 -3.66 -5.82
CA GLU A 210 10.14 -4.50 -5.72
C GLU A 210 9.79 -4.83 -4.27
N GLY A 211 10.80 -4.99 -3.42
CA GLY A 211 10.68 -5.22 -1.98
C GLY A 211 9.99 -4.08 -1.24
N ARG A 212 9.78 -2.91 -1.85
CA ARG A 212 8.95 -1.82 -1.30
C ARG A 212 7.45 -2.15 -1.34
N ILE A 213 7.05 -3.05 -2.24
CA ILE A 213 5.66 -3.46 -2.47
C ILE A 213 5.45 -4.91 -2.00
N HIS A 214 6.45 -5.77 -2.18
CA HIS A 214 6.42 -7.16 -1.72
C HIS A 214 6.78 -7.26 -0.24
N ARG A 215 5.84 -6.85 0.62
CA ARG A 215 5.97 -6.87 2.10
C ARG A 215 4.83 -7.65 2.77
N TYR A 216 4.97 -7.80 4.08
CA TYR A 216 3.96 -8.32 4.99
C TYR A 216 2.57 -7.70 4.70
N LYS A 217 1.55 -8.56 4.63
CA LYS A 217 0.15 -8.23 4.31
C LYS A 217 -0.01 -7.27 3.13
N ASN A 218 0.82 -7.39 2.08
CA ASN A 218 0.66 -6.58 0.86
C ASN A 218 -0.74 -6.74 0.24
N HIS A 219 -1.12 -5.79 -0.62
CA HIS A 219 -2.47 -5.75 -1.19
C HIS A 219 -2.90 -7.05 -1.90
N ALA A 220 -1.99 -7.72 -2.62
CA ALA A 220 -2.31 -8.97 -3.30
C ALA A 220 -2.62 -10.12 -2.33
N VAL A 221 -1.83 -10.25 -1.26
CA VAL A 221 -2.08 -11.21 -0.17
C VAL A 221 -3.47 -10.99 0.43
N ARG A 222 -3.82 -9.74 0.77
CA ARG A 222 -5.12 -9.43 1.37
C ARG A 222 -6.29 -9.75 0.44
N LYS A 223 -6.15 -9.50 -0.86
CA LYS A 223 -7.16 -9.90 -1.86
C LYS A 223 -7.32 -11.42 -1.91
N ASN A 224 -6.22 -12.18 -1.86
CA ASN A 224 -6.27 -13.65 -1.85
C ASN A 224 -6.88 -14.20 -0.55
N VAL A 225 -6.52 -13.62 0.61
CA VAL A 225 -7.11 -13.96 1.91
C VAL A 225 -8.61 -13.70 1.90
N ALA A 226 -9.04 -12.49 1.52
CA ALA A 226 -10.46 -12.15 1.47
C ALA A 226 -11.23 -13.07 0.51
N LYS A 227 -10.68 -13.35 -0.68
CA LYS A 227 -11.32 -14.24 -1.64
C LYS A 227 -11.52 -15.66 -1.11
N LYS A 228 -10.52 -16.19 -0.39
CA LYS A 228 -10.55 -17.57 0.12
C LYS A 228 -11.39 -17.71 1.39
N TYR A 229 -11.25 -16.79 2.34
CA TYR A 229 -11.79 -16.95 3.70
C TYR A 229 -13.04 -16.10 4.00
N ALA A 230 -13.27 -14.99 3.30
CA ALA A 230 -14.48 -14.18 3.56
C ALA A 230 -15.79 -14.98 3.38
N PRO A 231 -15.95 -15.87 2.39
CA PRO A 231 -17.15 -16.70 2.26
C PRO A 231 -17.37 -17.66 3.44
N LEU A 232 -16.30 -18.07 4.14
CA LEU A 232 -16.35 -19.03 5.24
C LEU A 232 -16.73 -18.36 6.57
N ILE A 233 -16.37 -17.08 6.73
CA ILE A 233 -16.46 -16.36 8.01
C ILE A 233 -17.62 -15.35 8.03
N ARG A 234 -18.26 -15.09 6.89
CA ARG A 234 -19.25 -14.02 6.68
C ARG A 234 -20.35 -13.92 7.76
N ASN A 235 -20.71 -15.04 8.40
CA ASN A 235 -21.78 -15.10 9.39
C ASN A 235 -21.30 -15.34 10.83
N GLU A 236 -20.00 -15.56 11.05
CA GLU A 236 -19.44 -16.02 12.32
C GLU A 236 -18.14 -15.28 12.66
N PHE A 237 -18.20 -13.95 12.84
CA PHE A 237 -17.08 -13.18 13.34
C PHE A 237 -17.49 -12.26 14.49
N LYS A 238 -16.54 -12.01 15.40
CA LYS A 238 -16.70 -11.04 16.50
C LYS A 238 -15.58 -10.02 16.40
N GLY A 239 -15.94 -8.76 16.19
CA GLY A 239 -14.96 -7.67 16.09
C GLY A 239 -14.36 -7.55 14.69
N ASP A 240 -13.05 -7.71 14.59
CA ASP A 240 -12.27 -7.46 13.37
C ASP A 240 -12.34 -8.66 12.41
N LEU A 241 -13.09 -8.49 11.32
CA LEU A 241 -13.26 -9.51 10.28
C LEU A 241 -11.92 -9.92 9.63
N TRP A 242 -11.00 -8.96 9.45
CA TRP A 242 -9.73 -9.23 8.80
C TRP A 242 -8.81 -10.08 9.68
N GLU A 243 -8.80 -9.80 10.99
CA GLU A 243 -8.07 -10.61 11.97
C GLU A 243 -8.51 -12.08 11.90
N GLU A 244 -9.83 -12.35 11.94
CA GLU A 244 -10.37 -13.71 11.85
C GLU A 244 -10.01 -14.39 10.53
N MET A 245 -10.05 -13.67 9.40
CA MET A 245 -9.62 -14.22 8.11
C MET A 245 -8.14 -14.61 8.10
N PHE A 246 -7.27 -13.80 8.71
CA PHE A 246 -5.85 -14.11 8.84
C PHE A 246 -5.59 -15.29 9.78
N LEU A 247 -6.27 -15.34 10.92
CA LEU A 247 -6.18 -16.46 11.87
C LEU A 247 -6.67 -17.78 11.26
N CYS A 248 -7.73 -17.76 10.45
CA CYS A 248 -8.17 -18.94 9.71
C CYS A 248 -7.11 -19.41 8.71
N ALA A 249 -6.47 -18.47 8.03
CA ALA A 249 -5.41 -18.80 7.08
C ALA A 249 -4.14 -19.32 7.77
N GLU A 250 -3.80 -18.75 8.92
CA GLU A 250 -2.71 -19.22 9.79
C GLU A 250 -3.00 -20.60 10.37
N LYS A 251 -4.24 -20.93 10.72
CA LYS A 251 -4.58 -22.31 11.15
C LYS A 251 -4.40 -23.34 10.04
N GLU A 252 -4.62 -22.95 8.77
CA GLU A 252 -4.46 -23.85 7.64
C GLU A 252 -2.98 -24.05 7.25
N TYR A 253 -2.15 -23.01 7.41
CA TYR A 253 -0.77 -22.99 6.89
C TYR A 253 0.33 -22.78 7.94
N GLY A 254 0.04 -22.18 9.09
CA GLY A 254 1.04 -21.71 10.07
C GLY A 254 2.00 -22.81 10.53
N GLU A 255 1.52 -24.02 10.82
CA GLU A 255 2.37 -25.14 11.25
C GLU A 255 3.34 -25.65 10.17
N LYS A 256 3.01 -25.44 8.88
CA LYS A 256 3.82 -25.91 7.76
C LYS A 256 4.72 -24.82 7.18
N PHE A 257 4.36 -23.55 7.38
CA PHE A 257 4.87 -22.43 6.59
C PHE A 257 5.58 -21.35 7.43
N ASP A 258 5.92 -21.61 8.71
CA ASP A 258 6.69 -20.73 9.62
C ASP A 258 6.30 -19.24 9.50
N ASP A 259 5.00 -18.95 9.56
CA ASP A 259 4.39 -17.60 9.46
C ASP A 259 4.66 -16.83 8.15
N ILE A 260 5.28 -17.44 7.13
CA ILE A 260 5.40 -16.88 5.78
C ILE A 260 4.04 -16.84 5.10
N VAL A 261 3.26 -17.91 5.27
CA VAL A 261 1.87 -18.01 4.79
C VAL A 261 0.95 -17.89 6.01
N PRO A 262 -0.04 -16.99 6.01
CA PRO A 262 -0.55 -16.22 4.87
C PRO A 262 0.11 -14.86 4.64
N TYR A 263 0.92 -14.37 5.58
CA TYR A 263 1.17 -12.94 5.70
C TYR A 263 2.06 -12.36 4.61
N TRP A 264 3.06 -13.09 4.14
CA TRP A 264 3.99 -12.64 3.10
C TRP A 264 3.59 -13.17 1.74
N VAL A 265 3.14 -14.42 1.70
CA VAL A 265 2.74 -15.10 0.48
C VAL A 265 1.46 -15.88 0.75
N LEU A 266 0.43 -15.63 -0.05
CA LEU A 266 -0.71 -16.52 -0.17
C LEU A 266 -1.05 -16.62 -1.65
N GLN A 267 -0.89 -17.81 -2.22
CA GLN A 267 -1.18 -18.04 -3.63
C GLN A 267 -2.68 -17.91 -3.91
N GLY A 268 -3.01 -17.28 -5.03
CA GLY A 268 -4.37 -17.03 -5.48
C GLY A 268 -4.36 -16.26 -6.79
N ASP A 269 -5.51 -15.71 -7.17
CA ASP A 269 -5.66 -15.04 -8.47
C ASP A 269 -5.09 -13.61 -8.48
N SER A 270 -4.82 -13.02 -7.31
CA SER A 270 -4.21 -11.69 -7.20
C SER A 270 -2.70 -11.81 -6.97
N TYR A 271 -1.93 -11.01 -7.71
CA TYR A 271 -0.46 -10.92 -7.60
C TYR A 271 -0.01 -9.46 -7.76
N ILE A 272 1.21 -9.17 -7.30
CA ILE A 272 1.85 -7.87 -7.56
C ILE A 272 2.34 -7.87 -9.01
N GLU A 273 1.83 -6.94 -9.80
CA GLU A 273 2.17 -6.78 -11.21
C GLU A 273 3.49 -6.02 -11.37
N ARG A 274 4.28 -6.45 -12.35
CA ARG A 274 5.57 -5.84 -12.69
C ARG A 274 5.55 -5.48 -14.16
N HIS A 275 5.60 -4.19 -14.43
CA HIS A 275 5.48 -3.63 -15.78
C HIS A 275 6.81 -3.02 -16.22
N ILE A 276 7.18 -3.29 -17.46
CA ILE A 276 8.37 -2.72 -18.12
C ILE A 276 7.90 -2.16 -19.46
N PRO A 277 8.08 -0.86 -19.74
CA PRO A 277 7.68 -0.28 -21.02
C PRO A 277 8.42 -0.91 -22.21
N ALA A 278 7.67 -1.58 -23.09
CA ALA A 278 8.19 -2.18 -24.32
C ALA A 278 8.18 -1.17 -25.49
N LEU A 279 8.98 -0.11 -25.37
CA LEU A 279 9.07 0.92 -26.42
C LEU A 279 9.83 0.42 -27.66
N PRO A 280 9.44 0.82 -28.89
CA PRO A 280 10.18 0.46 -30.10
C PRO A 280 11.65 0.87 -30.00
N LEU A 281 12.55 -0.03 -30.43
CA LEU A 281 14.02 0.15 -30.38
C LEU A 281 14.60 0.26 -28.95
N SER A 282 13.81 -0.05 -27.92
CA SER A 282 14.29 -0.10 -26.53
C SER A 282 15.16 -1.32 -26.27
N ARG A 283 16.20 -1.14 -25.46
CA ARG A 283 17.04 -2.24 -24.93
C ARG A 283 16.47 -2.86 -23.65
N GLU A 284 15.37 -2.32 -23.12
CA GLU A 284 14.83 -2.73 -21.83
C GLU A 284 14.29 -4.17 -21.85
N ILE A 285 13.80 -4.66 -22.99
CA ILE A 285 13.34 -6.05 -23.13
C ILE A 285 14.52 -7.01 -22.94
N ASP A 286 15.61 -6.84 -23.68
CA ASP A 286 16.79 -7.70 -23.58
C ASP A 286 17.43 -7.62 -22.18
N LYS A 287 17.51 -6.41 -21.61
CA LYS A 287 17.97 -6.21 -20.23
C LYS A 287 17.08 -6.94 -19.22
N SER A 288 15.77 -6.96 -19.41
CA SER A 288 14.84 -7.63 -18.48
C SER A 288 15.07 -9.14 -18.43
N ILE A 289 15.40 -9.76 -19.56
CA ILE A 289 15.71 -11.19 -19.64
C ILE A 289 16.99 -11.48 -18.86
N LEU A 290 18.04 -10.67 -19.09
CA LEU A 290 19.31 -10.81 -18.38
C LEU A 290 19.16 -10.56 -16.87
N LEU A 291 18.42 -9.53 -16.47
CA LEU A 291 18.17 -9.20 -15.07
C LEU A 291 17.40 -10.30 -14.34
N LYS A 292 16.38 -10.90 -14.95
CA LYS A 292 15.65 -12.03 -14.36
C LYS A 292 16.58 -13.20 -14.06
N ARG A 293 17.51 -13.50 -14.98
CA ARG A 293 18.52 -14.56 -14.79
C ARG A 293 19.49 -14.22 -13.67
N SER A 294 20.03 -13.00 -13.68
CA SER A 294 20.93 -12.53 -12.62
C SER A 294 20.24 -12.51 -11.24
N LEU A 295 18.93 -12.25 -11.19
CA LEU A 295 18.15 -12.29 -9.96
C LEU A 295 18.03 -13.70 -9.39
N VAL A 296 17.86 -14.72 -10.24
CA VAL A 296 17.85 -16.12 -9.81
C VAL A 296 19.20 -16.51 -9.21
N ALA A 297 20.31 -16.17 -9.88
CA ALA A 297 21.66 -16.37 -9.34
C ALA A 297 21.87 -15.62 -8.03
N TYR A 298 21.44 -14.36 -7.94
CA TYR A 298 21.52 -13.57 -6.71
C TYR A 298 20.80 -14.22 -5.54
N ARG A 299 19.58 -14.74 -5.77
CA ARG A 299 18.78 -15.42 -4.74
C ARG A 299 19.40 -16.71 -4.22
N MET A 300 20.15 -17.45 -5.04
CA MET A 300 20.89 -18.64 -4.56
C MET A 300 21.98 -18.28 -3.56
N VAL A 301 22.63 -17.14 -3.80
CA VAL A 301 23.79 -16.67 -3.02
C VAL A 301 23.34 -15.79 -1.85
N PHE A 302 22.05 -15.59 -1.69
CA PHE A 302 21.51 -14.75 -0.64
C PHE A 302 21.93 -15.26 0.74
N GLY A 303 22.45 -14.34 1.58
CA GLY A 303 23.00 -14.67 2.89
C GLY A 303 24.47 -15.13 2.89
N GLN A 304 25.10 -15.35 1.73
CA GLN A 304 26.53 -15.69 1.63
C GLN A 304 27.42 -14.44 1.75
N THR A 305 28.69 -14.62 2.11
CA THR A 305 29.69 -13.54 2.07
C THR A 305 30.14 -13.28 0.63
N ARG A 306 30.40 -12.01 0.27
CA ARG A 306 30.84 -11.59 -1.09
C ARG A 306 29.88 -12.01 -2.22
N GLN A 307 28.58 -11.73 -2.03
CA GLN A 307 27.50 -12.15 -2.95
C GLN A 307 27.74 -11.76 -4.41
N GLN A 308 28.21 -10.54 -4.66
CA GLN A 308 28.48 -10.05 -6.02
C GLN A 308 29.49 -10.90 -6.76
N ASP A 309 30.58 -11.31 -6.11
CA ASP A 309 31.65 -12.10 -6.73
C ASP A 309 31.16 -13.52 -7.10
N ILE A 310 30.28 -14.10 -6.28
CA ILE A 310 29.71 -15.43 -6.54
C ILE A 310 28.67 -15.34 -7.67
N VAL A 311 27.84 -14.30 -7.71
CA VAL A 311 26.92 -14.07 -8.83
C VAL A 311 27.69 -13.87 -10.13
N GLU A 312 28.75 -13.08 -10.12
CA GLU A 312 29.61 -12.86 -11.29
C GLU A 312 30.30 -14.15 -11.73
N TYR A 313 30.78 -14.96 -10.78
CA TYR A 313 31.34 -16.29 -11.05
C TYR A 313 30.30 -17.25 -11.67
N LEU A 314 29.09 -17.30 -11.13
CA LEU A 314 28.02 -18.17 -11.64
C LEU A 314 27.62 -17.77 -13.07
N MET A 315 27.47 -16.47 -13.31
CA MET A 315 27.11 -15.95 -14.63
C MET A 315 28.23 -16.11 -15.66
N SER A 316 29.50 -16.15 -15.24
CA SER A 316 30.65 -16.29 -16.14
C SER A 316 31.00 -17.73 -16.50
N ASN A 317 30.68 -18.69 -15.63
CA ASN A 317 31.14 -20.08 -15.76
C ASN A 317 30.05 -21.08 -16.16
N PHE A 318 28.77 -20.73 -16.04
CA PHE A 318 27.66 -21.62 -16.38
C PHE A 318 26.88 -21.11 -17.59
N LYS A 319 26.47 -22.05 -18.45
CA LYS A 319 25.61 -21.73 -19.60
C LYS A 319 24.20 -21.43 -19.13
N GLU A 320 23.47 -20.66 -19.93
CA GLU A 320 22.13 -20.17 -19.60
C GLU A 320 21.14 -21.28 -19.22
N GLU A 321 21.27 -22.46 -19.82
CA GLU A 321 20.41 -23.63 -19.57
C GLU A 321 20.72 -24.32 -18.24
N ASP A 322 21.98 -24.22 -17.78
CA ASP A 322 22.44 -24.89 -16.56
C ASP A 322 22.09 -24.07 -15.30
N ILE A 323 21.93 -22.74 -15.42
CA ILE A 323 21.66 -21.85 -14.27
C ILE A 323 20.32 -22.17 -13.61
N GLU A 324 19.28 -22.50 -14.37
CA GLU A 324 17.98 -22.89 -13.79
C GLU A 324 18.08 -24.23 -13.03
N ALA A 325 18.75 -25.23 -13.62
CA ALA A 325 18.96 -26.53 -12.98
C ALA A 325 19.84 -26.42 -11.72
N ILE A 326 20.89 -25.60 -11.78
CA ILE A 326 21.76 -25.29 -10.64
C ILE A 326 20.99 -24.49 -9.59
N SER A 327 20.08 -23.60 -10.00
CA SER A 327 19.17 -22.93 -9.08
C SER A 327 18.34 -23.90 -8.30
N GLU A 328 17.72 -24.88 -8.94
CA GLU A 328 16.90 -25.85 -8.21
C GLU A 328 17.72 -26.68 -7.22
N GLN A 329 19.02 -26.91 -7.50
CA GLN A 329 19.91 -27.68 -6.64
C GLN A 329 20.54 -26.87 -5.49
N LEU A 330 20.84 -25.59 -5.72
CA LEU A 330 21.56 -24.72 -4.77
C LEU A 330 20.67 -23.70 -4.08
N LYS A 331 19.44 -23.49 -4.55
CA LYS A 331 18.48 -22.61 -3.89
C LYS A 331 18.23 -23.16 -2.50
N ILE A 332 18.49 -22.33 -1.50
CA ILE A 332 17.90 -22.51 -0.18
C ILE A 332 16.40 -22.30 -0.40
N ASP A 333 15.66 -23.40 -0.51
CA ASP A 333 14.23 -23.32 -0.71
C ASP A 333 13.58 -22.92 0.61
N LEU A 334 13.50 -21.60 0.80
CA LEU A 334 12.69 -20.99 1.84
C LEU A 334 11.20 -21.04 1.47
N THR A 335 10.83 -21.65 0.33
CA THR A 335 9.44 -22.02 0.16
C THR A 335 9.15 -23.18 1.10
N PRO A 336 8.27 -22.99 2.07
CA PRO A 336 7.90 -24.04 3.01
C PRO A 336 7.53 -25.36 2.35
N THR A 337 8.11 -26.43 2.89
CA THR A 337 7.99 -27.79 2.40
C THR A 337 6.55 -28.30 2.51
N LYS A 338 6.07 -28.94 1.44
CA LYS A 338 4.70 -29.44 1.26
C LYS A 338 4.12 -30.24 2.43
#